data_AF-A0A2D6EV48-F1
#
_entry.id   AF-A0A2D6EV48-F1
#
_cell.length_a   1.000
_cell.length_b   1.000
_cell.length_c   1.000
_cell.angle_alpha   90.00
_cell.angle_beta   90.00
_cell.angle_gamma   90.00
#
_symmetry.space_group_name_H-M   'P 1'
#
loop_
_entity.id
_entity.type
_entity.pdbx_description
1 polymer ?
#
loop_
_entity_poly.entity_id
_entity_poly.type
_entity_poly.pdbx_seq_one_letter_code
_entity_poly.pdbx_strand_id
1 'polypeptide(L)'
;MTKPFADYLTTRQQTKAAAESAKAKIAMAKQDGETQLQLSAAEWEAISKQNEAGSWKDEYVTLVITSPFVLLFISSVISAWTGDARYVEAVSAGIDSLKGLGVDMGELMTIVVFAAVSIKGVERLKK
;
A
#
# COMPACT_ATOMS: atom_id res chain seq x y z
N MET A 1 -24.34 25.57 19.53
CA MET A 1 -24.20 24.62 18.41
C MET A 1 -22.80 24.70 17.79
N THR A 2 -21.73 24.28 18.48
CA THR A 2 -20.35 24.46 17.94
C THR A 2 -19.27 23.48 18.47
N LYS A 3 -19.61 22.46 19.28
CA LYS A 3 -18.59 21.51 19.79
C LYS A 3 -17.88 20.68 18.68
N PRO A 4 -18.58 20.11 17.69
CA PRO A 4 -17.92 19.22 16.71
C PRO A 4 -16.93 19.94 15.78
N PHE A 5 -17.16 21.21 15.47
CA PHE A 5 -16.27 21.99 14.60
C PHE A 5 -14.99 22.42 15.30
N ALA A 6 -15.08 22.81 16.58
CA ALA A 6 -13.92 23.14 17.38
C ALA A 6 -13.02 21.90 17.58
N ASP A 7 -13.64 20.76 17.89
CA ASP A 7 -12.94 19.48 18.10
C ASP A 7 -12.26 18.98 16.81
N TYR A 8 -12.87 19.19 15.64
CA TYR A 8 -12.26 18.86 14.35
C TYR A 8 -11.02 19.73 14.04
N LEU A 9 -11.10 21.03 14.32
CA LEU A 9 -9.98 21.96 14.08
C LEU A 9 -8.81 21.70 15.03
N THR A 10 -9.08 21.42 16.31
CA THR A 10 -8.04 21.07 17.28
C THR A 10 -7.37 19.75 16.93
N THR A 11 -8.15 18.74 16.54
CA THR A 11 -7.62 17.44 16.07
C THR A 11 -6.70 17.64 14.87
N ARG A 12 -7.11 18.45 13.89
CA ARG A 12 -6.31 18.75 12.68
C ARG A 12 -5.01 19.50 13.00
N GLN A 13 -5.05 20.43 13.95
CA GLN A 13 -3.84 21.12 14.43
C GLN A 13 -2.89 20.15 15.13
N GLN A 14 -3.41 19.24 15.96
CA GLN A 14 -2.62 18.20 16.62
C GLN A 14 -1.97 17.23 15.62
N THR A 15 -2.69 16.83 14.56
CA THR A 15 -2.11 15.96 13.51
C THR A 15 -1.00 16.67 12.73
N LYS A 16 -1.16 17.96 12.43
CA LYS A 16 -0.12 18.77 11.78
C LYS A 16 1.11 18.94 12.67
N ALA A 17 0.90 19.27 13.94
CA ALA A 17 1.98 19.40 14.91
C ALA A 17 2.76 18.08 15.09
N ALA A 18 2.04 16.94 15.14
CA ALA A 18 2.66 15.62 15.19
C ALA A 18 3.42 15.28 13.90
N ALA A 19 2.92 15.66 12.73
CA ALA A 19 3.64 15.47 11.46
C ALA A 19 4.94 16.30 11.40
N GLU A 20 4.91 17.54 11.88
CA GLU A 20 6.09 18.42 11.91
C GLU A 20 7.11 17.96 12.95
N SER A 21 6.69 17.56 14.16
CA SER A 21 7.61 17.02 15.18
C SER A 21 8.29 15.74 14.70
N ALA A 22 7.54 14.87 14.03
CA ALA A 22 8.07 13.64 13.45
C ALA A 22 9.06 13.91 12.31
N LYS A 23 8.78 14.90 11.44
CA LYS A 23 9.71 15.35 10.40
C LYS A 23 11.00 15.91 10.97
N ALA A 24 10.92 16.69 12.04
CA ALA A 24 12.09 17.24 12.73
C ALA A 24 12.95 16.11 13.33
N LYS A 25 12.33 15.12 13.97
CA LYS A 25 13.04 13.94 14.49
C LYS A 25 13.70 13.11 13.38
N ILE A 26 13.04 12.95 12.23
CA ILE A 26 13.64 12.28 11.06
C ILE A 26 14.83 13.06 10.52
N ALA A 27 14.72 14.39 10.43
CA ALA A 27 15.81 15.24 9.96
C ALA A 27 17.02 15.19 10.90
N MET A 28 16.78 15.21 12.22
CA MET A 28 17.83 15.05 13.23
C MET A 28 18.49 13.66 13.16
N ALA A 29 17.71 12.57 13.11
CA ALA A 29 18.26 11.22 13.00
C ALA A 29 19.08 11.01 11.72
N LYS A 30 18.69 11.64 10.60
CA LYS A 30 19.48 11.64 9.35
C LYS A 30 20.79 12.41 9.48
N GLN A 31 20.81 13.47 10.27
CA GLN A 31 22.00 14.28 10.52
C GLN A 31 22.97 13.57 11.48
N ASP A 32 22.43 12.89 12.49
CA ASP A 32 23.21 12.18 13.51
C ASP A 32 23.61 10.76 13.08
N GLY A 33 23.14 10.29 11.92
CA GLY A 33 23.42 8.96 11.40
C GLY A 33 22.74 7.83 12.19
N GLU A 34 21.75 8.15 13.03
CA GLU A 34 21.05 7.20 13.87
C GLU A 34 20.07 6.34 13.06
N THR A 35 20.27 5.03 13.06
CA THR A 35 19.34 4.05 12.48
C THR A 35 18.11 3.75 13.34
N GLN A 36 18.04 4.26 14.57
CA GLN A 36 16.92 4.01 15.50
C GLN A 36 16.08 5.27 15.71
N LEU A 37 15.11 5.46 14.82
CA LEU A 37 14.15 6.56 14.94
C LEU A 37 13.00 6.18 15.88
N GLN A 38 12.92 6.84 17.04
CA GLN A 38 11.80 6.68 17.97
C GLN A 38 10.69 7.70 17.68
N LEU A 39 9.66 7.27 16.95
CA LEU A 39 8.43 8.04 16.74
C LEU A 39 7.32 7.53 17.66
N SER A 40 6.52 8.44 18.22
CA SER A 40 5.27 8.08 18.92
C SER A 40 4.22 7.56 17.92
N ALA A 41 3.21 6.84 18.42
CA ALA A 41 2.16 6.29 17.55
C ALA A 41 1.43 7.35 16.72
N ALA A 42 1.16 8.54 17.30
CA ALA A 42 0.50 9.66 16.63
C ALA A 42 1.41 10.33 15.58
N GLU A 43 2.70 10.49 15.89
CA GLU A 43 3.72 10.94 14.93
C GLU A 43 3.85 9.97 13.76
N TRP A 44 3.78 8.67 14.05
CA TRP A 44 3.92 7.65 13.04
C TRP A 44 2.73 7.61 12.10
N GLU A 45 1.51 7.67 12.64
CA GLU A 45 0.27 7.73 11.86
C GLU A 45 0.16 9.02 11.05
N ALA A 46 0.61 10.15 11.58
CA ALA A 46 0.61 11.42 10.88
C ALA A 46 1.59 11.42 9.70
N ILE A 47 2.78 10.83 9.86
CA ILE A 47 3.75 10.69 8.76
C ILE A 47 3.32 9.63 7.74
N SER A 48 2.81 8.48 8.16
CA SER A 48 2.40 7.43 7.23
C SER A 48 1.33 7.95 6.27
N LYS A 49 0.29 8.61 6.81
CA LYS A 49 -0.78 9.24 6.02
C LYS A 49 -0.28 10.36 5.11
N GLN A 50 0.79 11.06 5.48
CA GLN A 50 1.36 12.13 4.68
C GLN A 50 2.28 11.60 3.57
N ASN A 51 2.95 10.47 3.80
CA ASN A 51 3.73 9.76 2.79
C ASN A 51 2.84 8.97 1.81
N GLU A 52 1.65 8.53 2.24
CA GLU A 52 0.63 7.93 1.37
C GLU A 52 0.17 8.90 0.26
N ALA A 53 0.20 10.21 0.49
CA ALA A 53 -0.28 11.21 -0.47
C ALA A 53 0.67 11.49 -1.67
N GLY A 54 1.80 10.77 -1.79
CA GLY A 54 2.95 11.24 -2.56
C GLY A 54 3.50 10.37 -3.70
N SER A 55 3.05 9.13 -3.91
CA SER A 55 3.74 8.24 -4.87
C SER A 55 2.82 7.58 -5.88
N TRP A 56 2.49 8.32 -6.95
CA TRP A 56 1.82 7.77 -8.14
C TRP A 56 2.57 6.57 -8.75
N LYS A 57 3.89 6.50 -8.54
CA LYS A 57 4.72 5.36 -8.99
C LYS A 57 4.41 4.09 -8.21
N ASP A 58 4.22 4.22 -6.90
CA ASP A 58 3.94 3.07 -6.03
C ASP A 58 2.52 2.54 -6.29
N GLU A 59 1.56 3.43 -6.46
CA GLU A 59 0.20 3.07 -6.89
C GLU A 59 0.19 2.41 -8.28
N TYR A 60 0.93 2.97 -9.24
CA TYR A 60 1.05 2.40 -10.58
C TYR A 60 1.65 1.00 -10.55
N VAL A 61 2.78 0.81 -9.84
CA VAL A 61 3.41 -0.51 -9.70
C VAL A 61 2.47 -1.49 -9.00
N THR A 62 1.77 -1.04 -7.94
CA THR A 62 0.79 -1.86 -7.25
C THR A 62 -0.32 -2.33 -8.18
N LEU A 63 -0.90 -1.43 -8.98
CA LEU A 63 -1.93 -1.79 -9.96
C LEU A 63 -1.41 -2.75 -11.02
N VAL A 64 -0.25 -2.49 -11.61
CA VAL A 64 0.31 -3.35 -12.66
C VAL A 64 0.57 -4.76 -12.15
N ILE A 65 1.19 -4.90 -10.97
CA ILE A 65 1.53 -6.21 -10.39
C ILE A 65 0.31 -6.97 -9.89
N THR A 66 -0.71 -6.29 -9.35
CA THR A 66 -1.93 -6.95 -8.85
C THR A 66 -2.99 -7.19 -9.93
N SER A 67 -2.95 -6.46 -11.05
CA SER A 67 -3.96 -6.55 -12.12
C SER A 67 -4.15 -7.96 -12.70
N PRO A 68 -3.13 -8.83 -12.87
CA PRO A 68 -3.36 -10.17 -13.43
C PRO A 68 -4.29 -11.03 -12.57
N PHE A 69 -4.24 -10.88 -11.24
CA PHE A 69 -5.14 -11.57 -10.32
C PHE A 69 -6.58 -11.07 -10.46
N VAL A 70 -6.75 -9.75 -10.51
CA VAL A 70 -8.07 -9.13 -10.69
C VAL A 70 -8.67 -9.52 -12.04
N LEU A 71 -7.86 -9.53 -13.09
CA LEU A 71 -8.27 -9.95 -14.43
C LEU A 71 -8.64 -11.43 -14.46
N LEU A 72 -7.88 -12.31 -13.78
CA LEU A 72 -8.21 -13.73 -13.68
C LEU A 72 -9.56 -13.96 -12.96
N PHE A 73 -9.81 -13.19 -11.90
CA PHE A 73 -11.08 -13.25 -11.19
C PHE A 73 -12.24 -12.81 -12.09
N ILE A 74 -12.12 -11.64 -12.73
CA ILE A 74 -13.15 -11.10 -13.63
C ILE A 74 -13.37 -12.04 -14.83
N SER A 75 -12.30 -12.57 -15.43
CA SER A 75 -12.40 -13.49 -16.56
C SER A 75 -13.10 -14.78 -16.17
N SER A 76 -12.87 -15.28 -14.95
CA SER A 76 -13.54 -16.47 -14.44
C SER A 76 -15.05 -16.24 -14.24
N VAL A 77 -15.43 -15.08 -13.70
CA VAL A 77 -16.84 -14.70 -13.52
C VAL A 77 -17.54 -14.56 -14.88
N ILE A 78 -16.92 -13.85 -15.83
CA ILE A 78 -17.47 -13.68 -17.18
C ILE A 78 -17.55 -15.02 -17.91
N SER A 79 -16.52 -15.85 -17.81
CA SER A 79 -16.50 -17.19 -18.41
C SER A 79 -17.63 -18.06 -17.87
N ALA A 80 -17.86 -18.06 -16.55
CA ALA A 80 -18.99 -18.78 -15.95
C ALA A 80 -20.36 -18.25 -16.39
N TRP A 81 -20.49 -16.93 -16.55
CA TRP A 81 -21.74 -16.31 -16.97
C TRP A 81 -22.06 -16.52 -18.46
N THR A 82 -21.03 -16.47 -19.32
CA THR A 82 -21.17 -16.59 -20.78
C THR A 82 -21.06 -18.03 -21.28
N GLY A 83 -20.52 -18.94 -20.48
CA GLY A 83 -20.15 -20.28 -20.91
C GLY A 83 -18.93 -20.33 -21.82
N ASP A 84 -18.20 -19.23 -21.97
CA ASP A 84 -17.06 -19.13 -22.89
C ASP A 84 -15.73 -19.21 -22.14
N ALA A 85 -14.95 -20.27 -22.37
CA ALA A 85 -13.66 -20.50 -21.71
C ALA A 85 -12.56 -19.53 -22.18
N ARG A 86 -12.73 -18.88 -23.35
CA ARG A 86 -11.70 -18.05 -23.99
C ARG A 86 -11.25 -16.88 -23.11
N TYR A 87 -12.12 -16.37 -22.24
CA TYR A 87 -11.76 -15.31 -21.29
C TYR A 87 -10.67 -15.75 -20.30
N VAL A 88 -10.79 -16.96 -19.75
CA VAL A 88 -9.82 -17.51 -18.80
C VAL A 88 -8.54 -17.93 -19.53
N GLU A 89 -8.68 -18.49 -20.73
CA GLU A 89 -7.55 -18.87 -21.58
C GLU A 89 -6.69 -17.66 -21.96
N ALA A 90 -7.31 -16.53 -22.32
CA ALA A 90 -6.59 -15.31 -22.68
C ALA A 90 -5.76 -14.76 -21.50
N VAL A 91 -6.33 -14.74 -20.29
CA VAL A 91 -5.60 -14.30 -19.10
C VAL A 91 -4.47 -15.28 -18.75
N SER A 92 -4.73 -16.59 -18.86
CA SER A 92 -3.73 -17.62 -18.60
C SER A 92 -2.53 -17.53 -19.56
N ALA A 93 -2.79 -17.31 -20.86
CA ALA A 93 -1.74 -17.09 -21.86
C ALA A 93 -0.88 -15.85 -21.56
N GLY A 94 -1.48 -14.78 -21.03
CA GLY A 94 -0.76 -13.59 -20.57
C GLY A 94 0.16 -13.89 -19.39
N ILE A 95 -0.34 -14.62 -18.39
CA ILE A 95 0.46 -15.04 -17.23
C ILE A 95 1.62 -15.95 -17.65
N ASP A 96 1.39 -16.88 -18.56
CA ASP A 96 2.45 -17.79 -19.03
C ASP A 96 3.50 -17.06 -19.88
N SER A 97 3.11 -16.02 -20.63
CA SER A 97 4.06 -15.14 -21.31
C SER A 97 4.96 -14.39 -20.32
N LEU A 98 4.42 -13.93 -19.19
CA LEU A 98 5.20 -13.28 -18.13
C LEU A 98 6.19 -14.26 -17.48
N LYS A 99 5.75 -15.49 -17.19
CA LYS A 99 6.65 -16.56 -16.70
C LYS A 99 7.77 -16.85 -17.71
N GLY A 100 7.47 -16.87 -19.01
CA GLY A 100 8.44 -17.08 -20.07
C GLY A 100 9.54 -16.02 -20.15
N LEU A 101 9.26 -14.79 -19.66
CA LEU A 101 10.24 -13.71 -19.55
C LEU A 101 11.11 -13.80 -18.27
N GLY A 102 10.92 -14.84 -17.45
CA GLY A 102 11.61 -15.00 -16.17
C GLY A 102 11.05 -14.12 -15.05
N VAL A 103 9.83 -13.59 -15.21
CA VAL A 103 9.17 -12.77 -14.20
C VAL A 103 8.54 -13.67 -13.14
N ASP A 104 9.10 -13.68 -11.92
CA ASP A 104 8.46 -14.33 -10.77
C ASP A 104 7.32 -13.46 -10.24
N MET A 105 6.12 -13.71 -10.75
CA MET A 105 4.91 -13.01 -10.32
C MET A 105 4.57 -13.25 -8.85
N GLY A 106 4.99 -14.38 -8.25
CA GLY A 106 4.73 -14.71 -6.86
C GLY A 106 5.58 -13.86 -5.91
N GLU A 107 6.87 -13.73 -6.20
CA GLU A 107 7.78 -12.86 -5.46
C GLU A 107 7.37 -11.38 -5.58
N LEU A 108 7.08 -10.91 -6.81
CA LEU A 108 6.62 -9.54 -7.04
C LEU A 108 5.30 -9.23 -6.31
N MET A 109 4.34 -10.16 -6.33
CA MET A 109 3.09 -10.02 -5.58
C MET A 109 3.33 -9.92 -4.08
N THR A 110 4.25 -10.74 -3.56
CA THR A 110 4.59 -10.76 -2.14
C THR A 110 5.18 -9.41 -1.72
N ILE A 111 6.13 -8.88 -2.49
CA ILE A 111 6.75 -7.57 -2.24
C ILE A 111 5.71 -6.45 -2.26
N VAL A 112 4.87 -6.41 -3.30
CA VAL A 112 3.86 -5.35 -3.47
C VAL A 112 2.78 -5.41 -2.38
N VAL A 113 2.32 -6.60 -2.00
CA VAL A 113 1.33 -6.74 -0.91
C VAL A 113 1.93 -6.37 0.42
N PHE A 114 3.18 -6.74 0.72
CA PHE A 114 3.80 -6.32 1.97
C PHE A 114 4.07 -4.81 2.01
N ALA A 115 4.40 -4.19 0.87
CA ALA A 115 4.50 -2.75 0.74
C ALA A 115 3.14 -2.07 0.98
N ALA A 116 2.07 -2.57 0.39
CA ALA A 116 0.71 -2.04 0.53
C ALA A 116 0.10 -2.25 1.92
N VAL A 117 0.40 -3.37 2.59
CA VAL A 117 -0.17 -3.74 3.91
C VAL A 117 0.74 -3.30 5.08
N SER A 118 1.84 -2.61 4.78
CA SER A 118 2.66 -1.88 5.76
C SER A 118 3.15 -2.71 6.95
N ILE A 119 3.66 -3.94 6.77
CA ILE A 119 4.32 -4.86 7.76
C ILE A 119 3.58 -5.13 9.11
N LYS A 120 2.96 -4.15 9.77
CA LYS A 120 2.10 -4.26 10.97
C LYS A 120 0.86 -5.14 10.77
N GLY A 121 0.35 -5.28 9.54
CA GLY A 121 -0.71 -6.26 9.25
C GLY A 121 -0.24 -7.70 9.45
N VAL A 122 1.04 -7.97 9.17
CA VAL A 122 1.68 -9.29 9.30
C VAL A 122 1.97 -9.64 10.76
N GLU A 123 2.41 -8.66 11.57
CA GLU A 123 2.58 -8.86 13.02
C GLU A 123 1.26 -9.16 13.74
N ARG A 124 0.13 -8.61 13.27
CA ARG A 124 -1.21 -8.91 13.82
C ARG A 124 -1.75 -10.29 13.43
N LEU A 125 -1.26 -10.88 12.34
CA LEU A 125 -1.64 -12.23 11.89
C LEU A 125 -0.83 -13.35 12.57
N LYS A 126 0.28 -13.03 13.24
CA LYS A 126 1.10 -13.97 14.02
C LYS A 126 0.65 -14.12 15.49
N LYS A 127 -0.53 -13.59 15.85
CA LYS A 127 -1.14 -13.79 17.17
C LYS A 127 -2.13 -14.95 17.15
#